data_AF-A0A7C8ZQ09-F1
#
_entry.id   AF-A0A7C8ZQ09-F1
#
_cell.length_a   1.000
_cell.length_b   1.000
_cell.length_c   1.000
_cell.angle_alpha   90.00
_cell.angle_beta   90.00
_cell.angle_gamma   90.00
#
_symmetry.space_group_name_H-M   'P 1'
#
loop_
_entity.id
_entity.type
_entity.pdbx_description
1 polymer ?
#
loop_
_entity_poly.entity_id
_entity_poly.type
_entity_poly.pdbx_seq_one_letter_code
_entity_poly.pdbx_strand_id
1 'polypeptide(L)'
;MAPTMVANGDVSVANSVPVPVAGRFGVYSELQRSRIDHALPLPRVVTGNFKVVDGPNSSAAGNPDEIAKLFPCLFGQPSSMVVPSDSEGLPSDQKLKVGVVLSGGQAPGGHNVICGIFDYFQERTKGSTIYGFKGGPAGIMKCKYVELTSDFVYPYRNQGGFDMICSGRDKIETPEQFKQAEETASKLDLDGLVVIGGDDSNTNACLLAENFRSKNMKTRVIGCPKTIDGDLKSKEVPASFGFDTACKIYAEMIGNVMVDARSTGKYYHFVRLMGRAASHITLECALQTHPNITLIGEEVFAKKQTLKNVTDYMVDIICKRAERGYNYGVILIPEGLIDFIPEVQKLIAELNEILAHDVVDEAGLWKKKLTPQSLELFEFLPQAIQEQLMLERDPHGNVQVAKIETEKMLIQMAETELEKRKAEGTYRGQFRGQSHFFGYEGRCGLPTNFDASYCYALGYAAGALLHAGKTGLISSVGNLAAPVEEWTVGGTALTALMDVERRHGKFKPVIKKAMVELEG
;
A
#
# COMPACT_ATOMS: atom_id res chain seq x y z
N MET A 1 12.37 59.78 -20.16
CA MET A 1 11.06 60.46 -20.06
C MET A 1 9.99 59.43 -20.36
N ALA A 2 9.02 59.29 -19.46
CA ALA A 2 7.87 58.38 -19.57
C ALA A 2 6.90 58.79 -20.70
N PRO A 3 5.88 57.95 -20.95
CA PRO A 3 4.53 58.36 -20.56
C PRO A 3 3.80 57.25 -19.78
N THR A 4 3.45 57.44 -18.52
CA THR A 4 2.14 57.89 -18.00
C THR A 4 0.91 57.17 -18.59
N MET A 5 0.32 56.28 -17.78
CA MET A 5 -1.08 55.85 -17.90
C MET A 5 -1.81 56.26 -16.62
N VAL A 6 -3.01 56.80 -16.81
CA VAL A 6 -3.88 57.49 -15.86
C VAL A 6 -4.63 56.50 -14.97
N ALA A 7 -4.80 56.87 -13.69
CA ALA A 7 -5.64 56.19 -12.71
C ALA A 7 -7.09 56.71 -12.73
N ASN A 8 -8.07 55.84 -12.44
CA ASN A 8 -9.09 56.02 -11.37
C ASN A 8 -10.20 54.96 -11.43
N GLY A 9 -10.59 54.43 -10.26
CA GLY A 9 -11.94 53.91 -10.03
C GLY A 9 -12.05 52.67 -9.12
N ASP A 10 -12.09 52.90 -7.80
CA ASP A 10 -12.55 51.96 -6.75
C ASP A 10 -13.98 51.45 -7.00
N VAL A 11 -14.28 50.18 -6.68
CA VAL A 11 -15.35 49.75 -5.75
C VAL A 11 -15.04 48.34 -5.22
N SER A 12 -15.11 48.23 -3.90
CA SER A 12 -14.95 47.07 -3.01
C SER A 12 -15.95 45.92 -3.19
N VAL A 13 -15.45 44.68 -3.11
CA VAL A 13 -16.07 43.59 -2.32
C VAL A 13 -14.93 42.80 -1.68
N ALA A 14 -14.69 43.04 -0.39
CA ALA A 14 -13.71 42.31 0.40
C ALA A 14 -14.27 40.91 0.74
N ASN A 15 -14.01 39.93 -0.12
CA ASN A 15 -13.94 38.54 0.32
C ASN A 15 -12.57 38.36 0.97
N SER A 16 -12.54 38.18 2.29
CA SER A 16 -11.35 37.87 3.06
C SER A 16 -10.79 36.51 2.63
N VAL A 17 -9.89 36.52 1.66
CA VAL A 17 -9.03 35.37 1.35
C VAL A 17 -8.10 35.19 2.56
N PRO A 18 -8.04 34.01 3.19
CA PRO A 18 -7.05 33.75 4.23
C PRO A 18 -5.66 33.91 3.62
N VAL A 19 -4.83 34.74 4.25
CA VAL A 19 -3.42 34.90 3.87
C VAL A 19 -2.76 33.51 3.93
N PRO A 20 -2.21 32.96 2.83
CA PRO A 20 -1.67 31.61 2.86
C PRO A 20 -0.41 31.58 3.73
N VAL A 21 -0.27 30.51 4.52
CA VAL A 21 1.01 30.15 5.15
C VAL A 21 2.07 30.04 4.06
N ALA A 22 2.91 31.07 3.96
CA ALA A 22 3.79 31.35 2.82
C ALA A 22 4.87 30.28 2.52
N GLY A 23 4.96 29.20 3.29
CA GLY A 23 6.04 28.22 3.18
C GLY A 23 5.86 27.19 2.08
N ARG A 24 4.69 26.55 1.97
CA ARG A 24 4.49 25.36 1.10
C ARG A 24 3.80 25.67 -0.23
N PHE A 25 2.93 26.68 -0.27
CA PHE A 25 2.26 27.10 -1.51
C PHE A 25 3.24 27.59 -2.59
N GLY A 26 4.39 28.12 -2.18
CA GLY A 26 5.42 28.62 -3.08
C GLY A 26 6.17 27.54 -3.88
N VAL A 27 6.10 26.27 -3.46
CA VAL A 27 6.77 25.15 -4.15
C VAL A 27 5.84 24.30 -5.01
N TYR A 28 4.53 24.59 -5.01
CA TYR A 28 3.56 23.83 -5.78
C TYR A 28 3.41 24.33 -7.22
N SER A 29 3.29 23.37 -8.13
CA SER A 29 2.94 23.63 -9.53
C SER A 29 1.52 24.20 -9.64
N GLU A 30 1.19 24.74 -10.80
CA GLU A 30 -0.18 25.21 -11.09
C GLU A 30 -1.22 24.09 -10.90
N LEU A 31 -0.93 22.88 -11.38
CA LEU A 31 -1.79 21.70 -11.20
C LEU A 31 -1.98 21.34 -9.72
N GLN A 32 -0.92 21.37 -8.92
CA GLN A 32 -1.02 21.08 -7.49
C GLN A 32 -1.89 22.11 -6.78
N ARG A 33 -1.70 23.40 -7.07
CA ARG A 33 -2.50 24.49 -6.50
C ARG A 33 -3.97 24.38 -6.91
N SER A 34 -4.26 24.10 -8.18
CA SER A 34 -5.64 23.96 -8.66
C SER A 34 -6.38 22.78 -8.03
N ARG A 35 -5.66 21.79 -7.48
CA ARG A 35 -6.26 20.63 -6.80
C ARG A 35 -6.55 20.87 -5.32
N ILE A 36 -5.94 21.86 -4.66
CA ILE A 36 -6.11 22.08 -3.21
C ILE A 36 -7.58 22.29 -2.82
N ASP A 37 -8.26 23.17 -3.55
CA ASP A 37 -9.66 23.52 -3.29
C ASP A 37 -10.66 22.65 -4.08
N HIS A 38 -10.20 21.55 -4.69
CA HIS A 38 -11.09 20.61 -5.35
C HIS A 38 -12.00 19.93 -4.32
N ALA A 39 -13.29 20.21 -4.40
CA ALA A 39 -14.30 19.63 -3.52
C ALA A 39 -14.40 18.12 -3.73
N LEU A 40 -14.40 17.38 -2.63
CA LEU A 40 -14.57 15.93 -2.65
C LEU A 40 -15.99 15.57 -2.21
N PRO A 41 -16.74 14.82 -3.03
CA PRO A 41 -18.04 14.30 -2.62
C PRO A 41 -17.87 13.33 -1.43
N LEU A 42 -18.91 13.25 -0.61
CA LEU A 42 -19.00 12.33 0.52
C LEU A 42 -20.21 11.40 0.36
N PRO A 43 -20.15 10.19 0.93
CA PRO A 43 -21.29 9.31 1.02
C PRO A 43 -22.48 9.98 1.73
N ARG A 44 -23.69 9.82 1.20
CA ARG A 44 -24.89 10.51 1.71
C ARG A 44 -25.16 10.18 3.18
N VAL A 45 -24.74 9.00 3.63
CA VAL A 45 -24.92 8.55 5.01
C VAL A 45 -24.12 9.37 6.04
N VAL A 46 -22.98 9.96 5.66
CA VAL A 46 -22.14 10.74 6.60
C VAL A 46 -22.41 12.25 6.54
N THR A 47 -23.11 12.72 5.51
CA THR A 47 -23.50 14.14 5.39
C THR A 47 -24.73 14.49 6.23
N GLY A 48 -25.66 13.54 6.41
CA GLY A 48 -26.84 13.71 7.27
C GLY A 48 -26.60 13.38 8.75
N ASN A 49 -27.70 13.23 9.51
CA ASN A 49 -27.64 12.62 10.84
C ASN A 49 -27.53 11.10 10.71
N PHE A 50 -26.67 10.50 11.52
CA PHE A 50 -26.40 9.08 11.49
C PHE A 50 -26.16 8.51 12.88
N LYS A 51 -26.23 7.18 12.96
CA LYS A 51 -25.78 6.40 14.12
C LYS A 51 -24.87 5.27 13.65
N VAL A 52 -24.03 4.79 14.56
CA VAL A 52 -23.18 3.62 14.34
C VAL A 52 -23.86 2.40 14.96
N VAL A 53 -24.14 1.39 14.14
CA VAL A 53 -24.79 0.14 14.57
C VAL A 53 -23.83 -1.02 14.42
N ASP A 54 -23.88 -1.96 15.36
CA ASP A 54 -23.10 -3.19 15.29
C ASP A 54 -23.81 -4.23 14.45
N GLY A 55 -23.04 -4.91 13.61
CA GLY A 55 -23.45 -6.08 12.87
C GLY A 55 -23.35 -7.37 13.69
N PRO A 56 -23.34 -8.54 13.03
CA PRO A 56 -23.12 -9.81 13.70
C PRO A 56 -21.68 -9.93 14.22
N ASN A 57 -21.48 -10.80 15.20
CA ASN A 57 -20.16 -11.16 15.71
C ASN A 57 -19.27 -11.69 14.58
N SER A 58 -18.00 -11.29 14.59
CA SER A 58 -17.02 -11.67 13.57
C SER A 58 -16.20 -12.89 14.01
N SER A 59 -15.55 -13.55 13.04
CA SER A 59 -14.53 -14.57 13.27
C SER A 59 -13.31 -14.27 12.39
N ALA A 60 -12.15 -14.80 12.75
CA ALA A 60 -10.92 -14.59 11.98
C ALA A 60 -10.95 -15.29 10.62
N ALA A 61 -10.27 -14.69 9.63
CA ALA A 61 -10.15 -15.25 8.28
C ALA A 61 -9.37 -16.58 8.26
N GLY A 62 -8.41 -16.74 9.16
CA GLY A 62 -7.66 -17.98 9.33
C GLY A 62 -7.31 -18.26 10.79
N ASN A 63 -7.19 -19.55 11.13
CA ASN A 63 -6.80 -20.03 12.47
C ASN A 63 -7.54 -19.35 13.64
N PRO A 64 -8.89 -19.39 13.67
CA PRO A 64 -9.69 -18.63 14.63
C PRO A 64 -9.37 -18.96 16.09
N ASP A 65 -9.07 -20.22 16.41
CA ASP A 65 -8.73 -20.62 17.78
C ASP A 65 -7.41 -20.00 18.27
N GLU A 66 -6.41 -19.86 17.40
CA GLU A 66 -5.14 -19.22 17.75
C GLU A 66 -5.29 -17.69 17.83
N ILE A 67 -6.08 -17.10 16.92
CA ILE A 67 -6.39 -15.67 16.98
C ILE A 67 -7.19 -15.34 18.24
N ALA A 68 -8.13 -16.19 18.67
CA ALA A 68 -8.86 -16.02 19.92
C ALA A 68 -7.95 -16.01 21.15
N LYS A 69 -6.89 -16.85 21.16
CA LYS A 69 -5.88 -16.86 22.24
C LYS A 69 -5.02 -15.59 22.25
N LEU A 70 -4.69 -15.06 21.08
CA LEU A 70 -3.84 -13.87 20.93
C LEU A 70 -4.61 -12.56 21.21
N PHE A 71 -5.92 -12.55 20.94
CA PHE A 71 -6.78 -11.38 21.06
C PHE A 71 -8.01 -11.65 21.95
N PRO A 72 -7.83 -12.09 23.22
CA PRO A 72 -8.93 -12.51 24.09
C PRO A 72 -9.95 -11.40 24.36
N CYS A 73 -9.55 -10.14 24.30
CA CYS A 73 -10.49 -9.05 24.43
C CYS A 73 -11.21 -8.80 23.09
N LEU A 74 -10.50 -8.79 21.93
CA LEU A 74 -11.04 -8.26 20.64
C LEU A 74 -11.78 -9.32 19.85
N PHE A 75 -11.41 -10.58 20.02
CA PHE A 75 -11.97 -11.68 19.26
C PHE A 75 -13.49 -11.76 19.43
N GLY A 76 -14.20 -12.03 18.33
CA GLY A 76 -15.66 -12.11 18.31
C GLY A 76 -16.38 -10.77 18.23
N GLN A 77 -15.69 -9.62 18.33
CA GLN A 77 -16.35 -8.33 18.27
C GLN A 77 -17.03 -8.09 16.91
N PRO A 78 -18.19 -7.42 16.86
CA PRO A 78 -18.87 -7.16 15.61
C PRO A 78 -18.17 -6.08 14.79
N SER A 79 -18.29 -6.17 13.46
CA SER A 79 -18.08 -5.03 12.59
C SER A 79 -19.21 -4.02 12.79
N SER A 80 -18.97 -2.74 12.51
CA SER A 80 -19.97 -1.69 12.64
C SER A 80 -20.31 -1.04 11.30
N MET A 81 -21.52 -0.53 11.16
CA MET A 81 -22.00 0.22 10.00
C MET A 81 -22.52 1.59 10.42
N VAL A 82 -22.27 2.60 9.60
CA VAL A 82 -22.89 3.91 9.71
C VAL A 82 -24.22 3.85 8.96
N VAL A 83 -25.32 4.17 9.64
CA VAL A 83 -26.66 4.18 9.06
C VAL A 83 -27.36 5.52 9.32
N PRO A 84 -28.23 5.97 8.41
CA PRO A 84 -29.02 7.19 8.63
C PRO A 84 -29.83 7.10 9.94
N SER A 85 -30.02 8.24 10.59
CA SER A 85 -30.84 8.34 11.79
C SER A 85 -31.76 9.55 11.75
N ASP A 86 -33.03 9.34 12.08
CA ASP A 86 -34.04 10.40 12.21
C ASP A 86 -33.98 11.11 13.58
N SER A 87 -33.23 10.57 14.54
CA SER A 87 -32.99 11.13 15.87
C SER A 87 -31.77 12.07 15.90
N GLU A 88 -31.55 12.77 17.02
CA GLU A 88 -30.25 13.41 17.28
C GLU A 88 -29.12 12.39 17.09
N GLY A 89 -28.08 12.80 16.34
CA GLY A 89 -26.92 11.97 16.01
C GLY A 89 -25.97 11.80 17.19
N LEU A 90 -24.70 11.49 16.90
CA LEU A 90 -23.66 11.44 17.94
C LEU A 90 -23.51 12.81 18.65
N PRO A 91 -23.20 12.87 19.96
CA PRO A 91 -23.17 14.11 20.74
C PRO A 91 -22.18 15.15 20.20
N SER A 92 -22.67 16.32 19.77
CA SER A 92 -21.81 17.33 19.13
C SER A 92 -20.86 18.09 20.07
N ASP A 93 -21.08 17.99 21.38
CA ASP A 93 -20.34 18.67 22.45
C ASP A 93 -19.12 17.88 22.95
N GLN A 94 -18.98 16.62 22.53
CA GLN A 94 -17.84 15.80 22.90
C GLN A 94 -16.57 16.26 22.18
N LYS A 95 -15.56 16.69 22.96
CA LYS A 95 -14.23 17.03 22.44
C LYS A 95 -13.33 15.81 22.50
N LEU A 96 -12.66 15.49 21.41
CA LEU A 96 -11.77 14.34 21.31
C LEU A 96 -10.32 14.77 21.08
N LYS A 97 -9.37 14.06 21.67
CA LYS A 97 -7.94 14.14 21.35
C LYS A 97 -7.53 12.89 20.59
N VAL A 98 -7.16 13.05 19.32
CA VAL A 98 -6.89 11.92 18.43
C VAL A 98 -5.49 12.00 17.85
N GLY A 99 -4.75 10.91 17.96
CA GLY A 99 -3.49 10.71 17.25
C GLY A 99 -3.73 10.12 15.86
N VAL A 100 -2.95 10.52 14.87
CA VAL A 100 -2.92 9.89 13.54
C VAL A 100 -1.49 9.54 13.15
N VAL A 101 -1.32 8.40 12.48
CA VAL A 101 0.00 7.95 12.00
C VAL A 101 -0.09 7.42 10.57
N LEU A 102 0.85 7.83 9.72
CA LEU A 102 1.07 7.27 8.39
C LEU A 102 2.14 6.18 8.49
N SER A 103 1.79 4.94 8.19
CA SER A 103 2.65 3.78 8.37
C SER A 103 2.88 3.03 7.05
N GLY A 104 4.11 2.57 6.84
CA GLY A 104 4.53 1.87 5.63
C GLY A 104 4.97 2.77 4.46
N GLY A 105 5.02 2.18 3.27
CA GLY A 105 5.27 2.89 2.02
C GLY A 105 4.10 3.81 1.64
N GLN A 106 4.43 4.89 0.93
CA GLN A 106 3.47 5.92 0.51
C GLN A 106 2.42 5.33 -0.44
N ALA A 107 1.23 5.93 -0.40
CA ALA A 107 0.15 5.64 -1.33
C ALA A 107 -0.61 6.95 -1.60
N PRO A 108 -0.99 7.27 -2.85
CA PRO A 108 -1.78 8.46 -3.15
C PRO A 108 -3.07 8.50 -2.33
N GLY A 109 -3.37 9.66 -1.72
CA GLY A 109 -4.58 9.88 -0.92
C GLY A 109 -4.41 9.79 0.60
N GLY A 110 -3.26 9.41 1.14
CA GLY A 110 -3.07 9.37 2.61
C GLY A 110 -3.28 10.72 3.31
N HIS A 111 -2.94 11.84 2.66
CA HIS A 111 -3.28 13.17 3.17
C HIS A 111 -4.80 13.38 3.24
N ASN A 112 -5.55 12.89 2.26
CA ASN A 112 -7.00 12.99 2.23
C ASN A 112 -7.69 12.21 3.35
N VAL A 113 -7.12 11.08 3.80
CA VAL A 113 -7.60 10.40 5.02
C VAL A 113 -7.48 11.33 6.23
N ILE A 114 -6.33 11.97 6.41
CA ILE A 114 -6.11 12.91 7.53
C ILE A 114 -7.05 14.12 7.40
N CYS A 115 -7.22 14.66 6.18
CA CYS A 115 -8.17 15.76 5.93
C CYS A 115 -9.61 15.37 6.28
N GLY A 116 -10.03 14.15 5.94
CA GLY A 116 -11.36 13.64 6.27
C GLY A 116 -11.59 13.51 7.78
N ILE A 117 -10.60 13.00 8.52
CA ILE A 117 -10.66 12.96 10.00
C ILE A 117 -10.73 14.39 10.56
N PHE A 118 -9.91 15.29 10.02
CA PHE A 118 -9.85 16.69 10.44
C PHE A 118 -11.19 17.39 10.25
N ASP A 119 -11.76 17.33 9.06
CA ASP A 119 -13.02 18.01 8.73
C ASP A 119 -14.21 17.39 9.48
N TYR A 120 -14.24 16.06 9.64
CA TYR A 120 -15.24 15.40 10.49
C TYR A 120 -15.25 15.98 11.91
N PHE A 121 -14.08 16.19 12.53
CA PHE A 121 -14.02 16.76 13.87
C PHE A 121 -14.33 18.26 13.91
N GLN A 122 -13.95 19.04 12.88
CA GLN A 122 -14.35 20.45 12.81
C GLN A 122 -15.87 20.62 12.66
N GLU A 123 -16.53 19.69 12.00
CA GLU A 123 -17.97 19.73 11.73
C GLU A 123 -18.80 19.13 12.87
N ARG A 124 -18.37 18.00 13.44
CA ARG A 124 -19.19 17.17 14.34
C ARG A 124 -18.77 17.21 15.80
N THR A 125 -17.51 17.55 16.12
CA THR A 125 -16.96 17.53 17.48
C THR A 125 -16.05 18.74 17.73
N LYS A 126 -16.62 19.95 17.60
CA LYS A 126 -15.86 21.21 17.64
C LYS A 126 -15.01 21.35 18.90
N GLY A 127 -13.74 21.71 18.70
CA GLY A 127 -12.76 21.83 19.77
C GLY A 127 -11.98 20.53 20.06
N SER A 128 -12.16 19.50 19.22
CA SER A 128 -11.26 18.35 19.17
C SER A 128 -9.86 18.73 18.67
N THR A 129 -8.84 17.98 19.10
CA THR A 129 -7.44 18.19 18.74
C THR A 129 -6.90 16.96 18.02
N ILE A 130 -6.15 17.17 16.94
CA ILE A 130 -5.49 16.09 16.20
C ILE A 130 -3.97 16.22 16.29
N TYR A 131 -3.31 15.13 16.65
CA TYR A 131 -1.85 15.03 16.68
C TYR A 131 -1.36 14.10 15.58
N GLY A 132 -0.53 14.62 14.69
CA GLY A 132 0.15 13.84 13.66
C GLY A 132 1.48 13.30 14.16
N PHE A 133 1.59 11.99 14.34
CA PHE A 133 2.83 11.34 14.78
C PHE A 133 3.85 11.25 13.65
N LYS A 134 5.07 11.76 13.90
CA LYS A 134 6.08 11.93 12.87
C LYS A 134 6.85 10.63 12.60
N GLY A 135 6.97 10.27 11.32
CA GLY A 135 7.84 9.17 10.86
C GLY A 135 7.29 7.79 11.21
N GLY A 136 5.97 7.60 11.17
CA GLY A 136 5.34 6.29 11.40
C GLY A 136 5.26 5.88 12.87
N PRO A 137 5.15 4.57 13.17
CA PRO A 137 4.92 4.07 14.53
C PRO A 137 6.01 4.47 15.55
N ALA A 138 7.25 4.72 15.11
CA ALA A 138 8.28 5.30 15.97
C ALA A 138 7.89 6.67 16.56
N GLY A 139 7.08 7.46 15.84
CA GLY A 139 6.54 8.72 16.34
C GLY A 139 5.65 8.52 17.57
N ILE A 140 4.84 7.46 17.57
CA ILE A 140 4.00 7.08 18.72
C ILE A 140 4.91 6.68 19.88
N MET A 141 5.83 5.73 19.68
CA MET A 141 6.71 5.23 20.75
C MET A 141 7.61 6.32 21.35
N LYS A 142 8.06 7.28 20.55
CA LYS A 142 8.97 8.36 20.99
C LYS A 142 8.23 9.64 21.37
N CYS A 143 6.89 9.64 21.40
CA CYS A 143 6.06 10.83 21.63
C CYS A 143 6.45 12.02 20.73
N LYS A 144 6.76 11.76 19.45
CA LYS A 144 7.14 12.77 18.46
C LYS A 144 5.94 13.08 17.56
N TYR A 145 5.34 14.25 17.73
CA TYR A 145 4.15 14.65 16.99
C TYR A 145 4.19 16.13 16.60
N VAL A 146 3.21 16.54 15.81
CA VAL A 146 2.82 17.92 15.56
C VAL A 146 1.30 18.03 15.71
N GLU A 147 0.81 19.15 16.22
CA GLU A 147 -0.62 19.42 16.20
C GLU A 147 -1.07 19.82 14.79
N LEU A 148 -2.12 19.18 14.29
CA LEU A 148 -2.66 19.42 12.97
C LEU A 148 -3.74 20.50 13.07
N THR A 149 -3.40 21.74 12.72
CA THR A 149 -4.33 22.86 12.63
C THR A 149 -4.86 23.03 11.21
N SER A 150 -5.91 23.84 11.01
CA SER A 150 -6.45 24.13 9.67
C SER A 150 -5.38 24.62 8.70
N ASP A 151 -4.55 25.56 9.15
CA ASP A 151 -3.44 26.13 8.37
C ASP A 151 -2.36 25.09 8.03
N PHE A 152 -2.13 24.13 8.93
CA PHE A 152 -1.17 23.06 8.71
C PHE A 152 -1.69 22.04 7.69
N VAL A 153 -2.98 21.67 7.78
CA VAL A 153 -3.60 20.63 6.94
C VAL A 153 -3.92 21.16 5.53
N TYR A 154 -4.36 22.41 5.42
CA TYR A 154 -4.81 23.03 4.17
C TYR A 154 -3.89 22.80 2.94
N PRO A 155 -2.57 23.02 3.00
CA PRO A 155 -1.71 22.80 1.83
C PRO A 155 -1.61 21.33 1.36
N TYR A 156 -1.99 20.36 2.19
CA TYR A 156 -1.90 18.93 1.84
C TYR A 156 -3.18 18.37 1.23
N ARG A 157 -4.25 19.17 1.14
CA ARG A 157 -5.50 18.73 0.55
C ARG A 157 -5.29 18.31 -0.91
N ASN A 158 -5.75 17.10 -1.23
CA ASN A 158 -5.69 16.51 -2.57
C ASN A 158 -4.27 16.35 -3.13
N GLN A 159 -3.24 16.35 -2.28
CA GLN A 159 -1.87 16.11 -2.68
C GLN A 159 -1.48 14.63 -2.53
N GLY A 160 -0.48 14.22 -3.30
CA GLY A 160 0.16 12.91 -3.17
C GLY A 160 1.22 12.88 -2.07
N GLY A 161 1.75 11.69 -1.76
CA GLY A 161 2.81 11.50 -0.79
C GLY A 161 2.32 11.47 0.67
N PHE A 162 3.23 11.18 1.60
CA PHE A 162 2.99 11.08 3.06
C PHE A 162 3.79 12.13 3.86
N ASP A 163 4.31 13.13 3.18
CA ASP A 163 5.22 14.19 3.66
C ASP A 163 4.60 15.16 4.68
N MET A 164 3.29 15.09 4.95
CA MET A 164 2.63 15.85 6.02
C MET A 164 3.23 15.54 7.40
N ILE A 165 3.44 14.26 7.68
CA ILE A 165 4.01 13.77 8.95
C ILE A 165 5.10 12.72 8.73
N CYS A 166 5.42 12.39 7.47
CA CYS A 166 6.29 11.29 7.07
C CYS A 166 5.79 9.93 7.56
N SER A 167 6.38 8.86 7.04
CA SER A 167 6.05 7.49 7.45
C SER A 167 7.29 6.71 7.87
N GLY A 168 7.03 5.56 8.48
CA GLY A 168 8.02 4.61 8.95
C GLY A 168 7.45 3.19 8.93
N ARG A 169 8.31 2.20 9.16
CA ARG A 169 7.97 0.77 9.13
C ARG A 169 8.22 0.09 10.48
N ASP A 170 8.36 0.87 11.54
CA ASP A 170 8.65 0.34 12.87
C ASP A 170 7.52 -0.58 13.37
N LYS A 171 7.93 -1.64 14.07
CA LYS A 171 7.03 -2.61 14.67
C LYS A 171 6.80 -2.30 16.14
N ILE A 172 5.62 -2.66 16.64
CA ILE A 172 5.27 -2.62 18.05
C ILE A 172 5.01 -4.07 18.48
N GLU A 173 6.07 -4.75 18.90
CA GLU A 173 6.06 -6.17 19.25
C GLU A 173 6.56 -6.43 20.68
N THR A 174 7.46 -5.60 21.23
CA THR A 174 8.04 -5.85 22.56
C THR A 174 7.23 -5.17 23.68
N PRO A 175 7.25 -5.72 24.91
CA PRO A 175 6.58 -5.10 26.06
C PRO A 175 7.00 -3.64 26.29
N GLU A 176 8.26 -3.30 26.04
CA GLU A 176 8.79 -1.95 26.16
C GLU A 176 8.17 -1.01 25.12
N GLN A 177 8.00 -1.47 23.88
CA GLN A 177 7.37 -0.70 22.80
C GLN A 177 5.88 -0.45 23.09
N PHE A 178 5.17 -1.46 23.60
CA PHE A 178 3.78 -1.29 24.05
C PHE A 178 3.70 -0.27 25.19
N LYS A 179 4.57 -0.38 26.19
CA LYS A 179 4.64 0.57 27.30
C LYS A 179 4.89 2.01 26.83
N GLN A 180 5.80 2.21 25.88
CA GLN A 180 6.06 3.52 25.28
C GLN A 180 4.82 4.11 24.58
N ALA A 181 4.05 3.28 23.87
CA ALA A 181 2.80 3.70 23.25
C ALA A 181 1.73 4.05 24.30
N GLU A 182 1.64 3.27 25.39
CA GLU A 182 0.73 3.54 26.53
C GLU A 182 1.06 4.85 27.24
N GLU A 183 2.35 5.10 27.50
CA GLU A 183 2.84 6.34 28.12
C GLU A 183 2.52 7.55 27.25
N THR A 184 2.71 7.43 25.93
CA THR A 184 2.35 8.49 24.98
C THR A 184 0.85 8.75 24.96
N ALA A 185 0.03 7.70 24.87
CA ALA A 185 -1.43 7.81 24.86
C ALA A 185 -1.96 8.46 26.15
N SER A 186 -1.39 8.08 27.31
CA SER A 186 -1.76 8.64 28.61
C SER A 186 -1.28 10.08 28.77
N LYS A 187 -0.05 10.39 28.36
CA LYS A 187 0.55 11.74 28.46
C LYS A 187 -0.20 12.77 27.62
N LEU A 188 -0.63 12.39 26.42
CA LEU A 188 -1.43 13.27 25.54
C LEU A 188 -2.93 13.16 25.82
N ASP A 189 -3.32 12.29 26.76
CA ASP A 189 -4.71 12.07 27.13
C ASP A 189 -5.56 11.74 25.89
N LEU A 190 -5.06 10.82 25.04
CA LEU A 190 -5.70 10.47 23.76
C LEU A 190 -6.98 9.67 23.97
N ASP A 191 -8.06 10.11 23.33
CA ASP A 191 -9.30 9.35 23.21
C ASP A 191 -9.22 8.36 22.04
N GLY A 192 -8.46 8.68 21.00
CA GLY A 192 -8.33 7.86 19.80
C GLY A 192 -6.93 7.86 19.17
N LEU A 193 -6.64 6.79 18.43
CA LEU A 193 -5.45 6.65 17.57
C LEU A 193 -5.88 6.03 16.23
N VAL A 194 -5.59 6.70 15.12
CA VAL A 194 -5.84 6.20 13.77
C VAL A 194 -4.52 5.78 13.12
N VAL A 195 -4.43 4.50 12.75
CA VAL A 195 -3.28 3.90 12.06
C VAL A 195 -3.59 3.73 10.59
N ILE A 196 -2.96 4.53 9.73
CA ILE A 196 -3.17 4.50 8.29
C ILE A 196 -2.02 3.72 7.65
N GLY A 197 -2.29 2.51 7.17
CA GLY A 197 -1.22 1.63 6.67
C GLY A 197 -1.71 0.34 6.02
N GLY A 198 -0.76 -0.55 5.67
CA GLY A 198 -1.04 -1.85 5.06
C GLY A 198 -1.39 -2.94 6.07
N ASP A 199 -1.27 -4.18 5.64
CA ASP A 199 -1.39 -5.40 6.44
C ASP A 199 -0.52 -5.36 7.71
N ASP A 200 0.77 -5.07 7.58
CA ASP A 200 1.71 -4.99 8.69
C ASP A 200 1.33 -3.89 9.70
N SER A 201 0.83 -2.76 9.20
CA SER A 201 0.46 -1.61 10.04
C SER A 201 -0.86 -1.82 10.76
N ASN A 202 -1.84 -2.42 10.10
CA ASN A 202 -3.11 -2.77 10.71
C ASN A 202 -2.97 -3.98 11.67
N THR A 203 -1.95 -4.81 11.49
CA THR A 203 -1.51 -5.78 12.52
C THR A 203 -1.05 -5.07 13.79
N ASN A 204 -0.19 -4.06 13.69
CA ASN A 204 0.18 -3.21 14.84
C ASN A 204 -1.05 -2.52 15.46
N ALA A 205 -1.99 -2.04 14.63
CA ALA A 205 -3.21 -1.39 15.11
C ALA A 205 -4.06 -2.34 15.96
N CYS A 206 -4.21 -3.60 15.54
CA CYS A 206 -4.96 -4.60 16.28
C CYS A 206 -4.27 -4.98 17.60
N LEU A 207 -2.94 -5.14 17.57
CA LEU A 207 -2.15 -5.40 18.78
C LEU A 207 -2.23 -4.25 19.80
N LEU A 208 -2.17 -3.00 19.33
CA LEU A 208 -2.37 -1.82 20.18
C LEU A 208 -3.79 -1.77 20.75
N ALA A 209 -4.81 -2.02 19.93
CA ALA A 209 -6.21 -2.05 20.36
C ALA A 209 -6.46 -3.11 21.45
N GLU A 210 -5.86 -4.29 21.31
CA GLU A 210 -5.93 -5.37 22.30
C GLU A 210 -5.25 -4.97 23.61
N ASN A 211 -4.02 -4.47 23.52
CA ASN A 211 -3.24 -4.05 24.68
C ASN A 211 -3.91 -2.90 25.45
N PHE A 212 -4.43 -1.89 24.75
CA PHE A 212 -5.12 -0.77 25.40
C PHE A 212 -6.42 -1.22 26.07
N ARG A 213 -7.17 -2.14 25.46
CA ARG A 213 -8.42 -2.64 26.05
C ARG A 213 -8.17 -3.59 27.22
N SER A 214 -7.19 -4.48 27.15
CA SER A 214 -6.85 -5.37 28.27
C SER A 214 -6.39 -4.60 29.53
N LYS A 215 -5.86 -3.39 29.34
CA LYS A 215 -5.46 -2.45 30.40
C LYS A 215 -6.54 -1.41 30.75
N ASN A 216 -7.75 -1.54 30.21
CA ASN A 216 -8.86 -0.59 30.42
C ASN A 216 -8.49 0.88 30.13
N MET A 217 -7.61 1.13 29.17
CA MET A 217 -7.28 2.48 28.75
C MET A 217 -8.45 3.12 28.00
N LYS A 218 -8.58 4.45 28.13
CA LYS A 218 -9.60 5.21 27.39
C LYS A 218 -9.35 5.23 25.87
N THR A 219 -8.09 5.17 25.47
CA THR A 219 -7.67 5.34 24.07
C THR A 219 -8.18 4.20 23.20
N ARG A 220 -8.91 4.54 22.15
CA ARG A 220 -9.41 3.62 21.13
C ARG A 220 -8.51 3.62 19.90
N VAL A 221 -8.44 2.51 19.17
CA VAL A 221 -7.56 2.39 18.00
C VAL A 221 -8.38 1.98 16.77
N ILE A 222 -8.22 2.72 15.67
CA ILE A 222 -8.88 2.46 14.38
C ILE A 222 -7.81 2.36 13.28
N GLY A 223 -7.97 1.39 12.38
CA GLY A 223 -7.13 1.22 11.19
C GLY A 223 -7.70 1.94 9.96
N CYS A 224 -6.87 2.16 8.94
CA CYS A 224 -7.31 2.56 7.59
C CYS A 224 -6.55 1.73 6.52
N PRO A 225 -7.22 1.27 5.45
CA PRO A 225 -6.67 0.30 4.51
C PRO A 225 -5.81 0.95 3.41
N LYS A 226 -4.51 1.10 3.66
CA LYS A 226 -3.55 1.70 2.73
C LYS A 226 -2.65 0.65 2.11
N THR A 227 -2.65 0.49 0.80
CA THR A 227 -1.59 -0.20 0.04
C THR A 227 -1.81 0.01 -1.44
N ILE A 228 -0.73 0.28 -2.18
CA ILE A 228 -0.81 0.30 -3.64
C ILE A 228 -0.86 -1.12 -4.20
N ASP A 229 -0.46 -2.13 -3.42
CA ASP A 229 -0.31 -3.52 -3.88
C ASP A 229 -1.67 -4.22 -4.04
N GLY A 230 -2.75 -3.63 -3.54
CA GLY A 230 -4.11 -4.18 -3.66
C GLY A 230 -4.34 -5.44 -2.83
N ASP A 231 -3.45 -5.74 -1.87
CA ASP A 231 -3.40 -6.99 -1.11
C ASP A 231 -4.08 -6.92 0.28
N LEU A 232 -4.58 -5.75 0.68
CA LEU A 232 -5.42 -5.60 1.87
C LEU A 232 -6.89 -5.47 1.44
N LYS A 233 -7.57 -6.62 1.33
CA LYS A 233 -8.97 -6.71 0.88
C LYS A 233 -9.77 -7.74 1.68
N SER A 234 -11.07 -7.48 1.82
CA SER A 234 -12.09 -8.43 2.25
C SER A 234 -13.43 -8.06 1.63
N LYS A 235 -14.49 -8.80 1.93
CA LYS A 235 -15.85 -8.46 1.49
C LYS A 235 -16.27 -7.05 1.92
N GLU A 236 -15.91 -6.64 3.12
CA GLU A 236 -16.23 -5.34 3.71
C GLU A 236 -15.17 -4.26 3.41
N VAL A 237 -13.94 -4.66 3.04
CA VAL A 237 -12.87 -3.78 2.59
C VAL A 237 -12.57 -4.10 1.12
N PRO A 238 -13.40 -3.64 0.16
CA PRO A 238 -13.33 -4.10 -1.23
C PRO A 238 -12.06 -3.63 -1.96
N ALA A 239 -11.45 -2.53 -1.51
CA ALA A 239 -10.21 -2.00 -2.06
C ALA A 239 -9.37 -1.35 -0.97
N SER A 240 -8.05 -1.34 -1.17
CA SER A 240 -7.13 -0.49 -0.43
C SER A 240 -6.85 0.77 -1.24
N PHE A 241 -6.64 1.90 -0.56
CA PHE A 241 -6.46 3.16 -1.26
C PHE A 241 -5.04 3.32 -1.82
N GLY A 242 -4.95 4.07 -2.92
CA GLY A 242 -3.74 4.34 -3.69
C GLY A 242 -3.49 3.35 -4.82
N PHE A 243 -4.16 2.19 -4.81
CA PHE A 243 -4.10 1.19 -5.89
C PHE A 243 -4.56 1.77 -7.23
N ASP A 244 -5.72 2.47 -7.26
CA ASP A 244 -6.29 3.06 -8.47
C ASP A 244 -5.34 4.09 -9.10
N THR A 245 -4.84 5.03 -8.30
CA THR A 245 -3.91 6.05 -8.78
C THR A 245 -2.61 5.45 -9.28
N ALA A 246 -2.01 4.53 -8.52
CA ALA A 246 -0.75 3.90 -8.91
C ALA A 246 -0.89 3.14 -10.23
N CYS A 247 -1.94 2.32 -10.38
CA CYS A 247 -2.18 1.55 -11.60
C CYS A 247 -2.42 2.45 -12.82
N LYS A 248 -3.14 3.56 -12.68
CA LYS A 248 -3.34 4.52 -13.79
C LYS A 248 -2.02 5.16 -14.25
N ILE A 249 -1.16 5.56 -13.31
CA ILE A 249 0.17 6.11 -13.65
C ILE A 249 1.01 5.06 -14.37
N TYR A 250 1.07 3.84 -13.85
CA TYR A 250 1.85 2.77 -14.48
C TYR A 250 1.29 2.38 -15.85
N ALA A 251 -0.03 2.28 -16.00
CA ALA A 251 -0.68 1.96 -17.26
C ALA A 251 -0.40 3.02 -18.33
N GLU A 252 -0.40 4.31 -17.98
CA GLU A 252 0.00 5.39 -18.88
C GLU A 252 1.46 5.21 -19.35
N MET A 253 2.39 4.99 -18.41
CA MET A 253 3.81 4.79 -18.73
C MET A 253 4.05 3.55 -19.60
N ILE A 254 3.38 2.44 -19.28
CA ILE A 254 3.43 1.20 -20.08
C ILE A 254 2.86 1.43 -21.47
N GLY A 255 1.72 2.11 -21.60
CA GLY A 255 1.11 2.46 -22.88
C GLY A 255 2.07 3.27 -23.76
N ASN A 256 2.76 4.25 -23.18
CA ASN A 256 3.79 5.04 -23.87
C ASN A 256 4.96 4.17 -24.34
N VAL A 257 5.46 3.25 -23.50
CA VAL A 257 6.50 2.28 -23.87
C VAL A 257 6.04 1.35 -25.00
N MET A 258 4.78 0.90 -24.98
CA MET A 258 4.21 0.06 -26.05
C MET A 258 4.12 0.78 -27.40
N VAL A 259 3.77 2.07 -27.38
CA VAL A 259 3.76 2.92 -28.58
C VAL A 259 5.18 3.13 -29.11
N ASP A 260 6.16 3.36 -28.24
CA ASP A 260 7.57 3.50 -28.63
C ASP A 260 8.13 2.20 -29.25
N ALA A 261 7.87 1.05 -28.62
CA ALA A 261 8.28 -0.26 -29.12
C ALA A 261 7.73 -0.53 -30.53
N ARG A 262 6.46 -0.15 -30.77
CA ARG A 262 5.82 -0.25 -32.09
C ARG A 262 6.38 0.73 -33.11
N SER A 263 6.76 1.93 -32.67
CA SER A 263 7.30 2.98 -33.54
C SER A 263 8.71 2.66 -34.03
N THR A 264 9.53 2.04 -33.18
CA THR A 264 10.92 1.70 -33.51
C THR A 264 11.09 0.30 -34.08
N GLY A 265 10.17 -0.63 -33.74
CA GLY A 265 10.12 -1.98 -34.29
C GLY A 265 11.27 -2.91 -33.85
N LYS A 266 12.04 -2.56 -32.82
CA LYS A 266 13.34 -3.20 -32.53
C LYS A 266 13.64 -3.58 -31.08
N TYR A 267 12.79 -3.21 -30.11
CA TYR A 267 13.05 -3.41 -28.69
C TYR A 267 12.00 -4.29 -28.00
N TYR A 268 12.46 -5.17 -27.11
CA TYR A 268 11.61 -5.84 -26.14
C TYR A 268 11.77 -5.17 -24.77
N HIS A 269 10.71 -4.56 -24.27
CA HIS A 269 10.70 -3.86 -22.98
C HIS A 269 10.19 -4.81 -21.90
N PHE A 270 11.02 -5.03 -20.88
CA PHE A 270 10.70 -5.81 -19.69
C PHE A 270 10.39 -4.81 -18.57
N VAL A 271 9.11 -4.68 -18.24
CA VAL A 271 8.62 -3.71 -17.25
C VAL A 271 8.31 -4.45 -15.97
N ARG A 272 9.17 -4.29 -14.97
CA ARG A 272 8.90 -4.75 -13.61
C ARG A 272 7.98 -3.74 -12.92
N LEU A 273 6.97 -4.25 -12.23
CA LEU A 273 5.99 -3.46 -11.48
C LEU A 273 6.08 -3.77 -10.00
N MET A 274 6.00 -2.74 -9.16
CA MET A 274 5.80 -2.94 -7.72
C MET A 274 4.52 -3.75 -7.45
N GLY A 275 4.52 -4.48 -6.34
CA GLY A 275 3.48 -5.47 -6.03
C GLY A 275 4.10 -6.67 -5.34
N ARG A 276 4.64 -6.41 -4.14
CA ARG A 276 5.54 -7.33 -3.42
C ARG A 276 4.99 -8.75 -3.35
N ALA A 277 3.79 -8.88 -2.82
CA ALA A 277 3.24 -10.17 -2.42
C ALA A 277 2.20 -10.71 -3.41
N ALA A 278 1.65 -9.88 -4.29
CA ALA A 278 0.54 -10.24 -5.17
C ALA A 278 0.66 -9.55 -6.52
N SER A 279 0.11 -10.16 -7.58
CA SER A 279 0.22 -9.63 -8.94
C SER A 279 -0.88 -8.62 -9.31
N HIS A 280 -1.65 -8.07 -8.35
CA HIS A 280 -2.80 -7.20 -8.64
C HIS A 280 -2.45 -6.00 -9.51
N ILE A 281 -1.37 -5.27 -9.21
CA ILE A 281 -0.92 -4.13 -10.03
C ILE A 281 -0.59 -4.60 -11.45
N THR A 282 0.12 -5.73 -11.57
CA THR A 282 0.55 -6.27 -12.86
C THR A 282 -0.65 -6.70 -13.70
N LEU A 283 -1.63 -7.35 -13.08
CA LEU A 283 -2.87 -7.76 -13.73
C LEU A 283 -3.68 -6.54 -14.19
N GLU A 284 -3.88 -5.55 -13.32
CA GLU A 284 -4.62 -4.32 -13.66
C GLU A 284 -3.95 -3.56 -14.82
N CYS A 285 -2.63 -3.37 -14.76
CA CYS A 285 -1.88 -2.73 -15.84
C CYS A 285 -1.99 -3.51 -17.15
N ALA A 286 -1.97 -4.85 -17.09
CA ALA A 286 -2.13 -5.69 -18.28
C ALA A 286 -3.52 -5.54 -18.91
N LEU A 287 -4.58 -5.51 -18.09
CA LEU A 287 -5.95 -5.30 -18.56
C LEU A 287 -6.15 -3.92 -19.20
N GLN A 288 -5.47 -2.89 -18.69
CA GLN A 288 -5.56 -1.54 -19.27
C GLN A 288 -4.74 -1.35 -20.56
N THR A 289 -3.64 -2.09 -20.73
CA THR A 289 -2.65 -1.80 -21.79
C THR A 289 -2.50 -2.88 -22.86
N HIS A 290 -2.91 -4.12 -22.57
CA HIS A 290 -2.78 -5.29 -23.46
C HIS A 290 -1.33 -5.57 -23.93
N PRO A 291 -0.37 -5.77 -23.01
CA PRO A 291 1.03 -6.10 -23.34
C PRO A 291 1.12 -7.46 -24.08
N ASN A 292 2.29 -7.75 -24.65
CA ASN A 292 2.46 -9.01 -25.40
C ASN A 292 2.58 -10.23 -24.48
N ILE A 293 3.13 -10.01 -23.28
CA ILE A 293 3.31 -11.03 -22.25
C ILE A 293 3.06 -10.37 -20.90
N THR A 294 2.30 -11.05 -20.04
CA THR A 294 2.13 -10.68 -18.64
C THR A 294 2.40 -11.92 -17.80
N LEU A 295 3.31 -11.81 -16.84
CA LEU A 295 3.55 -12.88 -15.88
C LEU A 295 2.66 -12.64 -14.65
N ILE A 296 1.98 -13.69 -14.18
CA ILE A 296 1.17 -13.65 -12.95
C ILE A 296 1.81 -14.64 -11.97
N GLY A 297 2.33 -14.13 -10.85
CA GLY A 297 3.04 -14.94 -9.85
C GLY A 297 2.17 -16.08 -9.31
N GLU A 298 0.90 -15.80 -9.01
CA GLU A 298 -0.06 -16.78 -8.50
C GLU A 298 -0.26 -17.95 -9.48
N GLU A 299 -0.27 -17.68 -10.79
CA GLU A 299 -0.37 -18.70 -11.84
C GLU A 299 0.93 -19.52 -11.96
N VAL A 300 2.08 -18.85 -11.90
CA VAL A 300 3.41 -19.47 -11.90
C VAL A 300 3.54 -20.46 -10.74
N PHE A 301 3.11 -20.06 -9.55
CA PHE A 301 3.09 -20.90 -8.36
C PHE A 301 2.12 -22.07 -8.50
N ALA A 302 0.88 -21.83 -8.91
CA ALA A 302 -0.14 -22.87 -9.07
C ALA A 302 0.28 -23.95 -10.08
N LYS A 303 0.93 -23.55 -11.18
CA LYS A 303 1.46 -24.45 -12.22
C LYS A 303 2.82 -25.06 -11.86
N LYS A 304 3.42 -24.69 -10.72
CA LYS A 304 4.75 -25.11 -10.27
C LYS A 304 5.83 -24.89 -11.34
N GLN A 305 5.76 -23.76 -12.03
CA GLN A 305 6.71 -23.43 -13.09
C GLN A 305 8.09 -23.18 -12.51
N THR A 306 9.12 -23.69 -13.19
CA THR A 306 10.52 -23.35 -12.93
C THR A 306 10.89 -22.03 -13.60
N LEU A 307 12.03 -21.45 -13.22
CA LEU A 307 12.58 -20.27 -13.87
C LEU A 307 12.86 -20.53 -15.35
N LYS A 308 13.26 -21.76 -15.69
CA LYS A 308 13.39 -22.21 -17.07
C LYS A 308 12.04 -22.21 -17.79
N ASN A 309 10.96 -22.73 -17.17
CA ASN A 309 9.64 -22.73 -17.81
C ASN A 309 9.13 -21.31 -18.10
N VAL A 310 9.32 -20.38 -17.16
CA VAL A 310 8.97 -18.97 -17.37
C VAL A 310 9.76 -18.38 -18.53
N THR A 311 11.06 -18.66 -18.59
CA THR A 311 11.94 -18.19 -19.66
C THR A 311 11.55 -18.77 -21.02
N ASP A 312 11.35 -20.10 -21.09
CA ASP A 312 10.94 -20.80 -22.31
C ASP A 312 9.63 -20.22 -22.85
N TYR A 313 8.64 -19.98 -21.98
CA TYR A 313 7.36 -19.36 -22.35
C TYR A 313 7.55 -17.99 -23.00
N MET A 314 8.38 -17.12 -22.42
CA MET A 314 8.67 -15.81 -23.00
C MET A 314 9.36 -15.93 -24.36
N VAL A 315 10.40 -16.77 -24.44
CA VAL A 315 11.20 -16.97 -25.65
C VAL A 315 10.36 -17.56 -26.78
N ASP A 316 9.46 -18.51 -26.48
CA ASP A 316 8.54 -19.09 -27.46
C ASP A 316 7.64 -18.03 -28.09
N ILE A 317 7.14 -17.07 -27.30
CA ILE A 317 6.33 -15.96 -27.81
C ILE A 317 7.20 -15.02 -28.65
N ILE A 318 8.42 -14.70 -28.20
CA ILE A 318 9.38 -13.86 -28.95
C ILE A 318 9.69 -14.49 -30.32
N CYS A 319 9.95 -15.80 -30.38
CA CYS A 319 10.18 -16.54 -31.62
C CYS A 319 8.97 -16.46 -32.56
N LYS A 320 7.76 -16.78 -32.07
CA LYS A 320 6.51 -16.70 -32.86
C LYS A 320 6.22 -15.30 -33.38
N ARG A 321 6.57 -14.26 -32.62
CA ARG A 321 6.45 -12.86 -33.04
C ARG A 321 7.47 -12.52 -34.13
N ALA A 322 8.72 -12.97 -33.98
CA ALA A 322 9.77 -12.77 -34.98
C ALA A 322 9.43 -13.45 -36.31
N GLU A 323 8.81 -14.63 -36.31
CA GLU A 323 8.30 -15.30 -37.52
C GLU A 323 7.28 -14.44 -38.29
N ARG A 324 6.53 -13.60 -37.57
CA ARG A 324 5.57 -12.65 -38.15
C ARG A 324 6.18 -11.28 -38.47
N GLY A 325 7.50 -11.13 -38.36
CA GLY A 325 8.22 -9.88 -38.59
C GLY A 325 8.24 -8.91 -37.39
N TYR A 326 7.71 -9.31 -36.23
CA TYR A 326 7.66 -8.46 -35.04
C TYR A 326 8.85 -8.73 -34.10
N ASN A 327 9.91 -7.92 -34.23
CA ASN A 327 11.12 -7.98 -33.40
C ASN A 327 11.07 -6.99 -32.21
N TYR A 328 9.87 -6.72 -31.70
CA TYR A 328 9.64 -5.83 -30.56
C TYR A 328 8.50 -6.37 -29.70
N GLY A 329 8.38 -5.88 -28.47
CA GLY A 329 7.26 -6.19 -27.60
C GLY A 329 7.39 -5.62 -26.19
N VAL A 330 6.36 -5.81 -25.38
CA VAL A 330 6.36 -5.42 -23.96
C VAL A 330 5.94 -6.61 -23.11
N ILE A 331 6.68 -6.82 -22.03
CA ILE A 331 6.54 -7.91 -21.06
C ILE A 331 6.36 -7.29 -19.68
N LEU A 332 5.26 -7.58 -19.00
CA LEU A 332 5.00 -7.13 -17.63
C LEU A 332 5.38 -8.21 -16.62
N ILE A 333 6.08 -7.80 -15.56
CA ILE A 333 6.67 -8.69 -14.56
C ILE A 333 6.33 -8.16 -13.16
N PRO A 334 5.66 -8.95 -12.29
CA PRO A 334 5.47 -8.54 -10.91
C PRO A 334 6.82 -8.62 -10.17
N GLU A 335 7.17 -7.62 -9.36
CA GLU A 335 8.44 -7.63 -8.62
C GLU A 335 8.60 -8.84 -7.70
N GLY A 336 7.48 -9.37 -7.20
CA GLY A 336 7.43 -10.55 -6.36
C GLY A 336 7.57 -11.87 -7.11
N LEU A 337 7.71 -11.89 -8.45
CA LEU A 337 7.69 -13.12 -9.25
C LEU A 337 8.61 -14.24 -8.70
N ILE A 338 9.80 -13.87 -8.22
CA ILE A 338 10.76 -14.80 -7.64
C ILE A 338 10.23 -15.53 -6.40
N ASP A 339 9.38 -14.89 -5.61
CA ASP A 339 8.73 -15.48 -4.44
C ASP A 339 7.58 -16.41 -4.84
N PHE A 340 7.23 -16.52 -6.13
CA PHE A 340 6.22 -17.46 -6.62
C PHE A 340 6.81 -18.67 -7.35
N ILE A 341 8.11 -18.66 -7.65
CA ILE A 341 8.79 -19.78 -8.31
C ILE A 341 9.23 -20.78 -7.22
N PRO A 342 8.68 -22.01 -7.15
CA PRO A 342 8.90 -22.89 -5.99
C PRO A 342 10.37 -23.26 -5.73
N GLU A 343 11.17 -23.45 -6.78
CA GLU A 343 12.61 -23.73 -6.64
C GLU A 343 13.38 -22.53 -6.09
N VAL A 344 12.97 -21.31 -6.44
CA VAL A 344 13.56 -20.07 -5.91
C VAL A 344 13.11 -19.82 -4.47
N GLN A 345 11.85 -20.09 -4.12
CA GLN A 345 11.37 -20.04 -2.74
C GLN A 345 12.19 -20.95 -1.83
N LYS A 346 12.45 -22.20 -2.27
CA LYS A 346 13.27 -23.15 -1.52
C LYS A 346 14.69 -22.64 -1.33
N LEU A 347 15.31 -22.11 -2.39
CA LEU A 347 16.62 -21.47 -2.31
C LEU A 347 16.60 -20.30 -1.31
N ILE A 348 15.64 -19.38 -1.41
CA ILE A 348 15.49 -18.24 -0.49
C ILE A 348 15.34 -18.70 0.96
N ALA A 349 14.55 -19.75 1.21
CA ALA A 349 14.37 -20.30 2.55
C ALA A 349 15.67 -20.87 3.12
N GLU A 350 16.43 -21.66 2.34
CA GLU A 350 17.74 -22.17 2.74
C GLU A 350 18.72 -21.01 3.01
N LEU A 351 18.75 -19.99 2.15
CA LEU A 351 19.56 -18.79 2.33
C LEU A 351 19.17 -18.01 3.60
N ASN A 352 17.88 -17.91 3.92
CA ASN A 352 17.41 -17.25 5.14
C ASN A 352 17.93 -17.94 6.40
N GLU A 353 17.91 -19.28 6.43
CA GLU A 353 18.39 -20.04 7.57
C GLU A 353 19.89 -19.84 7.77
N ILE A 354 20.67 -19.86 6.68
CA ILE A 354 22.11 -19.62 6.69
C ILE A 354 22.41 -18.19 7.16
N LEU A 355 21.77 -17.18 6.57
CA LEU A 355 22.00 -15.76 6.92
C LEU A 355 21.60 -15.42 8.36
N ALA A 356 20.65 -16.15 8.94
CA ALA A 356 20.20 -15.92 10.31
C ALA A 356 21.11 -16.52 11.38
N HIS A 357 21.90 -17.55 11.06
CA HIS A 357 22.63 -18.33 12.07
C HIS A 357 24.14 -18.46 11.80
N ASP A 358 24.61 -18.14 10.59
CA ASP A 358 25.99 -18.33 10.18
C ASP A 358 26.64 -17.02 9.70
N VAL A 359 27.97 -16.96 9.81
CA VAL A 359 28.77 -15.95 9.12
C VAL A 359 28.98 -16.41 7.69
N VAL A 360 28.51 -15.62 6.72
CA VAL A 360 28.80 -15.84 5.29
C VAL A 360 30.30 -15.66 5.09
N ASP A 361 31.02 -16.76 4.92
CA ASP A 361 32.46 -16.73 4.72
C ASP A 361 32.83 -16.33 3.30
N GLU A 362 33.87 -15.51 3.15
CA GLU A 362 34.39 -15.08 1.84
C GLU A 362 34.89 -16.26 0.98
N ALA A 363 35.24 -17.39 1.61
CA ALA A 363 35.69 -18.60 0.93
C ALA A 363 34.54 -19.44 0.32
N GLY A 364 33.28 -19.06 0.54
CA GLY A 364 32.11 -19.71 -0.05
C GLY A 364 31.77 -21.10 0.54
N LEU A 365 32.29 -21.45 1.71
CA LEU A 365 31.99 -22.73 2.38
C LEU A 365 30.50 -22.86 2.73
N TRP A 366 29.82 -21.74 3.00
CA TRP A 366 28.37 -21.70 3.20
C TRP A 366 27.57 -22.32 2.04
N LYS A 367 28.08 -22.27 0.79
CA LYS A 367 27.42 -22.89 -0.37
C LYS A 367 27.23 -24.39 -0.22
N LYS A 368 28.10 -25.07 0.54
CA LYS A 368 27.99 -26.52 0.82
C LYS A 368 26.79 -26.87 1.71
N LYS A 369 26.17 -25.88 2.35
CA LYS A 369 24.97 -26.07 3.18
C LYS A 369 23.68 -26.05 2.37
N LEU A 370 23.73 -25.55 1.13
CA LEU A 370 22.60 -25.62 0.20
C LEU A 370 22.37 -27.06 -0.25
N THR A 371 21.10 -27.39 -0.52
CA THR A 371 20.81 -28.66 -1.20
C THR A 371 21.39 -28.65 -2.61
N PRO A 372 21.75 -29.81 -3.21
CA PRO A 372 22.36 -29.83 -4.55
C PRO A 372 21.55 -29.09 -5.62
N GLN A 373 20.22 -29.18 -5.54
CA GLN A 373 19.29 -28.45 -6.42
C GLN A 373 19.34 -26.93 -6.21
N SER A 374 19.34 -26.49 -4.96
CA SER A 374 19.44 -25.06 -4.61
C SER A 374 20.80 -24.49 -5.01
N LEU A 375 21.87 -25.27 -4.86
CA LEU A 375 23.22 -24.88 -5.29
C LEU A 375 23.30 -24.74 -6.81
N GLU A 376 22.79 -25.72 -7.56
CA GLU A 376 22.74 -25.66 -9.04
C GLU A 376 21.95 -24.44 -9.51
N LEU A 377 20.77 -24.19 -8.91
CA LEU A 377 19.98 -22.99 -9.20
C LEU A 377 20.75 -21.71 -8.86
N PHE A 378 21.37 -21.64 -7.68
CA PHE A 378 22.13 -20.47 -7.25
C PHE A 378 23.30 -20.16 -8.21
N GLU A 379 24.03 -21.18 -8.65
CA GLU A 379 25.14 -21.05 -9.61
C GLU A 379 24.66 -20.71 -11.03
N PHE A 380 23.45 -21.11 -11.38
CA PHE A 380 22.81 -20.77 -12.65
C PHE A 380 22.35 -19.30 -12.71
N LEU A 381 22.03 -18.68 -11.57
CA LEU A 381 21.63 -17.28 -11.53
C LEU A 381 22.79 -16.33 -11.89
N PRO A 382 22.51 -15.18 -12.53
CA PRO A 382 23.53 -14.15 -12.75
C PRO A 382 24.18 -13.69 -11.44
N GLN A 383 25.48 -13.37 -11.46
CA GLN A 383 26.23 -12.97 -10.26
C GLN A 383 25.57 -11.80 -9.50
N ALA A 384 25.06 -10.79 -10.22
CA ALA A 384 24.36 -9.68 -9.60
C ALA A 384 23.11 -10.12 -8.80
N ILE A 385 22.39 -11.13 -9.29
CA ILE A 385 21.22 -11.69 -8.60
C ILE A 385 21.63 -12.53 -7.39
N GLN A 386 22.71 -13.30 -7.51
CA GLN A 386 23.30 -14.03 -6.37
C GLN A 386 23.61 -13.06 -5.21
N GLU A 387 24.27 -11.93 -5.51
CA GLU A 387 24.58 -10.89 -4.52
C GLU A 387 23.32 -10.24 -3.94
N GLN A 388 22.32 -9.96 -4.77
CA GLN A 388 21.05 -9.35 -4.34
C GLN A 388 20.22 -10.28 -3.42
N LEU A 389 20.24 -11.60 -3.65
CA LEU A 389 19.57 -12.58 -2.78
C LEU A 389 20.21 -12.68 -1.38
N MET A 390 21.48 -12.31 -1.26
CA MET A 390 22.25 -12.32 -0.01
C MET A 390 22.11 -11.04 0.82
N LEU A 391 21.35 -10.04 0.35
CA LEU A 391 21.12 -8.78 1.08
C LEU A 391 20.34 -8.99 2.39
N GLU A 392 20.54 -8.09 3.35
CA GLU A 392 19.78 -8.09 4.61
C GLU A 392 18.27 -8.07 4.37
N ARG A 393 17.52 -8.77 5.24
CA ARG A 393 16.05 -8.79 5.21
C ARG A 393 15.47 -7.51 5.81
N ASP A 394 14.23 -7.19 5.45
CA ASP A 394 13.54 -6.04 6.05
C ASP A 394 13.14 -6.31 7.53
N PRO A 395 12.68 -5.31 8.31
CA PRO A 395 12.24 -5.52 9.70
C PRO A 395 11.09 -6.53 9.87
N HIS A 396 10.42 -6.92 8.79
CA HIS A 396 9.37 -7.93 8.77
C HIS A 396 9.90 -9.34 8.46
N GLY A 397 11.20 -9.49 8.19
CA GLY A 397 11.87 -10.75 7.87
C GLY A 397 11.76 -11.15 6.41
N ASN A 398 11.29 -10.23 5.56
CA ASN A 398 11.02 -10.53 4.16
C ASN A 398 12.22 -10.14 3.28
N VAL A 399 12.35 -10.83 2.13
CA VAL A 399 13.30 -10.45 1.08
C VAL A 399 12.96 -9.08 0.52
N GLN A 400 13.99 -8.28 0.22
CA GLN A 400 13.85 -6.98 -0.43
C GLN A 400 13.66 -7.15 -1.94
N VAL A 401 12.56 -7.78 -2.37
CA VAL A 401 12.27 -8.10 -3.79
C VAL A 401 12.36 -6.87 -4.72
N ALA A 402 12.05 -5.68 -4.22
CA ALA A 402 12.20 -4.44 -4.96
C ALA A 402 13.65 -4.16 -5.43
N LYS A 403 14.65 -4.68 -4.70
CA LYS A 403 16.08 -4.59 -5.02
C LYS A 403 16.57 -5.71 -5.93
N ILE A 404 15.77 -6.76 -6.13
CA ILE A 404 16.13 -7.87 -7.01
C ILE A 404 15.70 -7.50 -8.42
N GLU A 405 16.68 -7.43 -9.32
CA GLU A 405 16.48 -6.99 -10.71
C GLU A 405 15.97 -8.15 -11.58
N THR A 406 14.80 -8.69 -11.22
CA THR A 406 14.17 -9.85 -11.88
C THR A 406 14.00 -9.63 -13.39
N GLU A 407 13.72 -8.42 -13.84
CA GLU A 407 13.62 -8.06 -15.25
C GLU A 407 14.96 -8.22 -16.00
N LYS A 408 16.08 -7.85 -15.38
CA LYS A 408 17.41 -7.99 -15.99
C LYS A 408 17.84 -9.44 -16.02
N MET A 409 17.54 -10.19 -14.96
CA MET A 409 17.73 -11.63 -14.93
C MET A 409 16.98 -12.30 -16.10
N LEU A 410 15.70 -11.99 -16.26
CA LEU A 410 14.87 -12.55 -17.33
C LEU A 410 15.33 -12.12 -18.74
N ILE A 411 15.85 -10.89 -18.90
CA ILE A 411 16.49 -10.46 -20.16
C ILE A 411 17.69 -11.35 -20.48
N GLN A 412 18.64 -11.50 -19.55
CA GLN A 412 19.86 -12.29 -19.77
C GLN A 412 19.57 -13.76 -20.06
N MET A 413 18.57 -14.32 -19.36
CA MET A 413 18.12 -15.69 -19.61
C MET A 413 17.49 -15.84 -21.00
N ALA A 414 16.65 -14.88 -21.40
CA ALA A 414 16.06 -14.87 -22.74
C ALA A 414 17.11 -14.71 -23.84
N GLU A 415 18.12 -13.85 -23.64
CA GLU A 415 19.25 -13.69 -24.55
C GLU A 415 20.01 -14.99 -24.75
N THR A 416 20.39 -15.65 -23.65
CA THR A 416 21.13 -16.92 -23.68
C THR A 416 20.37 -18.01 -24.44
N GLU A 417 19.06 -18.16 -24.17
CA GLU A 417 18.23 -19.16 -24.84
C GLU A 417 17.98 -18.79 -26.32
N LEU A 418 17.79 -17.52 -26.66
CA LEU A 418 17.64 -17.06 -28.04
C LEU A 418 18.94 -17.23 -28.86
N GLU A 419 20.11 -17.02 -28.26
CA GLU A 419 21.41 -17.29 -28.89
C GLU A 419 21.58 -18.77 -29.21
N LYS A 420 21.22 -19.65 -28.26
CA LYS A 420 21.19 -21.10 -28.49
C LYS A 420 20.26 -21.46 -29.65
N ARG A 421 19.01 -20.97 -29.65
CA ARG A 421 18.05 -21.20 -30.74
C ARG A 421 18.52 -20.62 -32.07
N LYS A 422 19.27 -19.52 -32.05
CA LYS A 422 19.90 -18.94 -33.25
C LYS A 422 20.99 -19.85 -33.80
N ALA A 423 21.82 -20.44 -32.94
CA ALA A 423 22.83 -21.43 -33.34
C ALA A 423 22.20 -22.71 -33.91
N GLU A 424 21.04 -23.11 -33.40
CA GLU A 424 20.22 -24.23 -33.90
C GLU A 424 19.41 -23.89 -35.16
N GLY A 425 19.39 -22.62 -35.59
CA GLY A 425 18.64 -22.14 -36.76
C GLY A 425 17.12 -22.01 -36.57
N THR A 426 16.63 -22.19 -35.34
CA THR A 426 15.21 -22.10 -34.95
C THR A 426 14.78 -20.67 -34.58
N TYR A 427 15.72 -19.73 -34.45
CA TYR A 427 15.45 -18.31 -34.29
C TYR A 427 16.23 -17.46 -35.31
N ARG A 428 15.51 -16.60 -36.05
CA ARG A 428 16.08 -15.72 -37.10
C ARG A 428 15.85 -14.23 -36.83
N GLY A 429 15.23 -13.89 -35.71
CA GLY A 429 14.91 -12.52 -35.34
C GLY A 429 16.10 -11.75 -34.76
N GLN A 430 15.82 -10.52 -34.35
CA GLN A 430 16.72 -9.73 -33.51
C GLN A 430 16.06 -9.51 -32.15
N PHE A 431 16.85 -9.64 -31.10
CA PHE A 431 16.42 -9.38 -29.73
C PHE A 431 17.27 -8.27 -29.12
N ARG A 432 16.62 -7.30 -28.49
CA ARG A 432 17.25 -6.21 -27.75
C ARG A 432 16.37 -5.92 -26.53
N GLY A 433 16.75 -6.48 -25.38
CA GLY A 433 16.06 -6.26 -24.12
C GLY A 433 16.26 -4.83 -23.60
N GLN A 434 15.23 -4.25 -23.01
CA GLN A 434 15.28 -2.98 -22.28
C GLN A 434 14.54 -3.15 -20.94
N SER A 435 15.22 -2.87 -19.83
CA SER A 435 14.65 -3.00 -18.49
C SER A 435 13.99 -1.71 -18.02
N HIS A 436 12.81 -1.80 -17.42
CA HIS A 436 12.11 -0.72 -16.72
C HIS A 436 11.66 -1.23 -15.36
N PHE A 437 11.67 -0.39 -14.34
CA PHE A 437 11.07 -0.69 -13.05
C PHE A 437 10.17 0.47 -12.63
N PHE A 438 8.86 0.26 -12.68
CA PHE A 438 7.88 1.25 -12.27
C PHE A 438 7.36 0.96 -10.87
N GLY A 439 7.46 1.98 -10.00
CA GLY A 439 7.18 1.82 -8.60
C GLY A 439 7.16 3.11 -7.78
N TYR A 440 8.32 3.68 -7.49
CA TYR A 440 8.40 4.85 -6.60
C TYR A 440 7.66 6.07 -7.15
N GLU A 441 7.66 6.24 -8.47
CA GLU A 441 6.96 7.29 -9.20
C GLU A 441 5.43 7.21 -9.06
N GLY A 442 4.85 6.02 -8.84
CA GLY A 442 3.40 5.85 -8.69
C GLY A 442 2.90 6.03 -7.24
N ARG A 443 3.77 5.86 -6.24
CA ARG A 443 3.42 5.91 -4.80
C ARG A 443 3.07 7.30 -4.28
N CYS A 444 3.54 8.34 -4.96
CA CYS A 444 3.39 9.74 -4.55
C CYS A 444 2.67 10.61 -5.60
N GLY A 445 2.07 9.99 -6.63
CA GLY A 445 1.26 10.71 -7.61
C GLY A 445 0.09 11.45 -6.96
N LEU A 446 -0.41 12.48 -7.64
CA LEU A 446 -1.65 13.15 -7.22
C LEU A 446 -2.80 12.13 -7.25
N PRO A 447 -3.58 11.99 -6.16
CA PRO A 447 -4.67 11.03 -6.12
C PRO A 447 -5.71 11.34 -7.20
N THR A 448 -6.18 10.29 -7.85
CA THR A 448 -7.35 10.35 -8.74
C THR A 448 -8.56 10.83 -7.96
N ASN A 449 -9.62 11.26 -8.64
CA ASN A 449 -10.87 11.62 -7.95
C ASN A 449 -11.43 10.46 -7.12
N PHE A 450 -11.22 9.22 -7.57
CA PHE A 450 -11.60 8.04 -6.83
C PHE A 450 -10.82 7.93 -5.52
N ASP A 451 -9.48 7.85 -5.56
CA ASP A 451 -8.67 7.72 -4.34
C ASP A 451 -8.83 8.94 -3.42
N ALA A 452 -8.96 10.15 -3.97
CA ALA A 452 -9.17 11.36 -3.18
C ALA A 452 -10.49 11.28 -2.39
N SER A 453 -11.60 10.95 -3.05
CA SER A 453 -12.92 10.83 -2.42
C SER A 453 -12.99 9.62 -1.47
N TYR A 454 -12.42 8.47 -1.87
CA TYR A 454 -12.38 7.26 -1.07
C TYR A 454 -11.58 7.47 0.22
N CYS A 455 -10.39 8.06 0.13
CA CYS A 455 -9.57 8.39 1.30
C CYS A 455 -10.26 9.39 2.22
N TYR A 456 -10.89 10.43 1.66
CA TYR A 456 -11.62 11.42 2.44
C TYR A 456 -12.80 10.78 3.20
N ALA A 457 -13.56 9.91 2.53
CA ALA A 457 -14.64 9.13 3.15
C ALA A 457 -14.14 8.16 4.23
N LEU A 458 -13.01 7.47 4.01
CA LEU A 458 -12.34 6.64 5.02
C LEU A 458 -11.94 7.47 6.25
N GLY A 459 -11.47 8.69 6.05
CA GLY A 459 -11.15 9.61 7.14
C GLY A 459 -12.39 9.98 7.97
N TYR A 460 -13.49 10.34 7.30
CA TYR A 460 -14.78 10.60 7.93
C TYR A 460 -15.29 9.39 8.73
N ALA A 461 -15.18 8.21 8.14
CA ALA A 461 -15.58 6.95 8.77
C ALA A 461 -14.77 6.67 10.03
N ALA A 462 -13.44 6.81 9.98
CA ALA A 462 -12.58 6.66 11.16
C ALA A 462 -12.94 7.64 12.29
N GLY A 463 -13.21 8.91 11.93
CA GLY A 463 -13.69 9.91 12.88
C GLY A 463 -15.03 9.53 13.52
N ALA A 464 -15.99 9.08 12.71
CA ALA A 464 -17.31 8.63 13.17
C ALA A 464 -17.25 7.41 14.10
N LEU A 465 -16.39 6.43 13.78
CA LEU A 465 -16.19 5.23 14.61
C LEU A 465 -15.57 5.59 15.97
N LEU A 466 -14.56 6.47 15.99
CA LEU A 466 -13.96 6.95 17.24
C LEU A 466 -14.95 7.74 18.09
N HIS A 467 -15.74 8.62 17.47
CA HIS A 467 -16.78 9.38 18.15
C HIS A 467 -17.86 8.46 18.75
N ALA A 468 -18.20 7.37 18.07
CA ALA A 468 -19.08 6.33 18.61
C ALA A 468 -18.41 5.39 19.64
N GLY A 469 -17.16 5.64 20.03
CA GLY A 469 -16.42 4.87 21.03
C GLY A 469 -15.92 3.49 20.56
N LYS A 470 -15.88 3.24 19.25
CA LYS A 470 -15.44 1.96 18.67
C LYS A 470 -13.92 1.82 18.68
N THR A 471 -13.42 0.59 18.74
CA THR A 471 -11.99 0.25 18.74
C THR A 471 -11.72 -1.10 18.10
N GLY A 472 -10.49 -1.30 17.61
CA GLY A 472 -10.09 -2.54 16.95
C GLY A 472 -10.80 -2.78 15.62
N LEU A 473 -11.27 -1.71 14.97
CA LEU A 473 -11.89 -1.76 13.65
C LEU A 473 -10.96 -1.11 12.63
N ILE A 474 -10.98 -1.60 11.40
CA ILE A 474 -10.45 -0.91 10.23
C ILE A 474 -11.60 -0.16 9.56
N SER A 475 -11.41 1.13 9.30
CA SER A 475 -12.36 1.96 8.57
C SER A 475 -12.67 1.33 7.21
N SER A 476 -13.95 1.24 6.86
CA SER A 476 -14.42 0.65 5.61
C SER A 476 -15.41 1.55 4.87
N VAL A 477 -15.24 1.63 3.56
CA VAL A 477 -16.23 2.22 2.64
C VAL A 477 -16.48 1.21 1.52
N GLY A 478 -17.75 0.89 1.30
CA GLY A 478 -18.19 -0.12 0.35
C GLY A 478 -19.03 0.46 -0.78
N ASN A 479 -19.50 -0.40 -1.68
CA ASN A 479 -20.25 -0.03 -2.88
C ASN A 479 -19.46 0.93 -3.81
N LEU A 480 -18.14 0.74 -3.90
CA LEU A 480 -17.19 1.66 -4.55
C LEU A 480 -17.38 1.81 -6.07
N ALA A 481 -18.14 0.91 -6.71
CA ALA A 481 -18.48 1.02 -8.14
C ALA A 481 -19.68 1.95 -8.41
N ALA A 482 -20.47 2.27 -7.39
CA ALA A 482 -21.60 3.19 -7.48
C ALA A 482 -21.13 4.66 -7.36
N PRO A 483 -21.99 5.65 -7.66
CA PRO A 483 -21.73 7.05 -7.33
C PRO A 483 -21.39 7.24 -5.85
N VAL A 484 -20.57 8.25 -5.53
CA VAL A 484 -20.03 8.46 -4.18
C VAL A 484 -21.13 8.59 -3.13
N GLU A 485 -22.26 9.18 -3.49
CA GLU A 485 -23.41 9.39 -2.63
C GLU A 485 -24.04 8.07 -2.15
N GLU A 486 -23.89 7.00 -2.91
CA GLU A 486 -24.43 5.65 -2.64
C GLU A 486 -23.43 4.72 -1.94
N TRP A 487 -22.22 5.20 -1.65
CA TRP A 487 -21.23 4.43 -0.91
C TRP A 487 -21.71 4.12 0.51
N THR A 488 -21.39 2.91 0.98
CA THR A 488 -21.65 2.50 2.36
C THR A 488 -20.45 2.84 3.23
N VAL A 489 -20.67 3.14 4.51
CA VAL A 489 -19.60 3.54 5.44
C VAL A 489 -19.68 2.72 6.71
N GLY A 490 -18.55 2.29 7.26
CA GLY A 490 -18.51 1.46 8.47
C GLY A 490 -17.09 1.22 9.00
N GLY A 491 -16.96 0.17 9.80
CA GLY A 491 -15.69 -0.34 10.30
C GLY A 491 -15.72 -1.86 10.43
N THR A 492 -14.73 -2.53 9.87
CA THR A 492 -14.59 -3.99 9.92
C THR A 492 -13.72 -4.41 11.08
N ALA A 493 -14.08 -5.45 11.83
CA ALA A 493 -13.22 -5.94 12.92
C ALA A 493 -11.83 -6.35 12.39
N LEU A 494 -10.76 -5.80 12.97
CA LEU A 494 -9.39 -6.10 12.54
C LEU A 494 -9.06 -7.59 12.68
N THR A 495 -9.54 -8.24 13.75
CA THR A 495 -9.39 -9.68 13.98
C THR A 495 -10.04 -10.52 12.89
N ALA A 496 -11.07 -10.01 12.19
CA ALA A 496 -11.70 -10.71 11.08
C ALA A 496 -10.79 -10.82 9.84
N LEU A 497 -9.78 -9.95 9.73
CA LEU A 497 -8.78 -9.96 8.66
C LEU A 497 -7.51 -10.76 9.02
N MET A 498 -7.42 -11.25 10.26
CA MET A 498 -6.22 -11.88 10.77
C MET A 498 -6.11 -13.37 10.46
N ASP A 499 -4.86 -13.80 10.43
CA ASP A 499 -4.39 -15.17 10.37
C ASP A 499 -3.09 -15.29 11.20
N VAL A 500 -2.53 -16.49 11.34
CA VAL A 500 -1.24 -16.71 12.02
C VAL A 500 -0.19 -17.22 11.05
N GLU A 501 1.00 -16.64 11.13
CA GLU A 501 2.18 -17.12 10.41
C GLU A 501 3.21 -17.64 11.40
N ARG A 502 3.92 -18.71 11.03
CA ARG A 502 5.02 -19.24 11.83
C ARG A 502 6.32 -18.53 11.47
N ARG A 503 6.83 -17.67 12.36
CA ARG A 503 8.12 -16.97 12.20
C ARG A 503 9.07 -17.34 13.34
N HIS A 504 10.26 -17.84 13.02
CA HIS A 504 11.25 -18.34 14.00
C HIS A 504 10.65 -19.33 15.02
N GLY A 505 9.81 -20.26 14.54
CA GLY A 505 9.18 -21.27 15.37
C GLY A 505 7.98 -20.81 16.22
N LYS A 506 7.69 -19.50 16.29
CA LYS A 506 6.54 -18.92 17.01
C LYS A 506 5.42 -18.52 16.06
N PHE A 507 4.17 -18.69 16.49
CA PHE A 507 3.02 -18.12 15.78
C PHE A 507 2.97 -16.61 16.05
N LYS A 508 2.94 -15.83 14.98
CA LYS A 508 2.73 -14.38 15.02
C LYS A 508 1.42 -14.07 14.30
N PRO A 509 0.55 -13.22 14.88
CA PRO A 509 -0.62 -12.76 14.19
C PRO A 509 -0.22 -11.82 13.06
N VAL A 510 -0.87 -11.98 11.91
CA VAL A 510 -0.69 -11.14 10.73
C VAL A 510 -2.05 -10.92 10.08
N ILE A 511 -2.21 -9.83 9.33
CA ILE A 511 -3.33 -9.73 8.40
C ILE A 511 -3.00 -10.54 7.15
N LYS A 512 -3.93 -11.40 6.74
CA LYS A 512 -3.75 -12.23 5.56
C LYS A 512 -3.75 -11.35 4.31
N LYS A 513 -2.73 -11.53 3.47
CA LYS A 513 -2.65 -10.85 2.18
C LYS A 513 -3.61 -11.49 1.17
N ALA A 514 -4.40 -10.66 0.51
CA ALA A 514 -5.28 -11.06 -0.58
C ALA A 514 -4.45 -11.17 -1.87
N MET A 515 -4.41 -12.37 -2.44
CA MET A 515 -3.68 -12.69 -3.67
C MET A 515 -4.61 -12.54 -4.89
N VAL A 516 -4.07 -12.59 -6.10
CA VAL A 516 -4.91 -12.71 -7.31
C VAL A 516 -5.67 -14.04 -7.27
N GLU A 517 -6.99 -13.98 -7.44
CA GLU A 517 -7.84 -15.17 -7.55
C GLU A 517 -7.84 -15.66 -9.01
N LEU A 518 -7.33 -16.87 -9.26
CA LEU A 518 -7.17 -17.40 -10.62
C LEU A 518 -8.50 -17.72 -11.33
N GLU A 519 -9.58 -17.84 -10.55
CA GLU A 519 -10.95 -18.13 -11.02
C GLU A 519 -11.89 -16.91 -10.82
N GLY A 520 -11.31 -15.72 -10.64
CA GLY A 520 -12.00 -14.49 -10.23
C GLY A 520 -12.69 -13.70 -11.33
#